data_AF-A0A1Q8VPB1-F1
#
_entry.id   AF-A0A1Q8VPB1-F1
#
_cell.length_a   1.000
_cell.length_b   1.000
_cell.length_c   1.000
_cell.angle_alpha   90.00
_cell.angle_beta   90.00
_cell.angle_gamma   90.00
#
_symmetry.space_group_name_H-M   'P 1'
#
loop_
_entity.id
_entity.type
_entity.pdbx_description
1 polymer ?
#
loop_
_entity_poly.entity_id
_entity_poly.type
_entity_poly.pdbx_seq_one_letter_code
_entity_poly.pdbx_strand_id
1 'polypeptide(L)'
;MTTDRPGTSDLPLVLEDLARAVDLGEQLGLGEELTRARDVLTQASHRRRLAPETTVAALLGATGSGKSSLANALTGSEVSRTARTRPTTTQPLAIVPDTAAEATELL
;
A
#
# COMPACT_ATOMS: atom_id res chain seq x y z
N MET A 1 -19.78 -19.20 -20.09
CA MET A 1 -18.46 -19.35 -19.45
C MET A 1 -17.76 -18.01 -19.54
N THR A 2 -17.89 -17.18 -18.50
CA THR A 2 -17.19 -15.90 -18.41
C THR A 2 -15.76 -16.21 -18.01
N THR A 3 -14.81 -15.97 -18.91
CA THR A 3 -13.38 -16.03 -18.60
C THR A 3 -13.07 -14.96 -17.58
N ASP A 4 -12.83 -15.40 -16.35
CA ASP A 4 -12.32 -14.55 -15.28
C ASP A 4 -10.95 -14.02 -15.73
N ARG A 5 -10.84 -12.69 -15.89
CA ARG A 5 -9.55 -12.07 -16.18
C ARG A 5 -8.67 -12.27 -14.95
N PRO A 6 -7.41 -12.72 -15.06
CA PRO A 6 -6.49 -12.82 -13.93
C PRO A 6 -6.06 -11.41 -13.51
N GLY A 7 -6.96 -10.69 -12.86
CA GLY A 7 -6.71 -9.40 -12.26
C GLY A 7 -6.66 -9.59 -10.76
N THR A 8 -5.51 -9.31 -10.14
CA THR A 8 -5.24 -9.21 -8.69
C THR A 8 -5.02 -10.49 -7.87
N SER A 9 -5.71 -11.61 -8.08
CA SER A 9 -5.53 -12.80 -7.20
C SER A 9 -4.22 -13.57 -7.42
N ASP A 10 -3.50 -13.35 -8.51
CA ASP A 10 -2.33 -14.12 -8.94
C ASP A 10 -1.00 -13.34 -8.81
N LEU A 11 -1.06 -12.09 -8.34
CA LEU A 11 0.12 -11.24 -8.23
C LEU A 11 1.23 -11.84 -7.34
N PRO A 12 0.94 -12.48 -6.18
CA PRO A 12 1.99 -13.09 -5.38
C PRO A 12 2.75 -14.18 -6.13
N LEU A 13 2.03 -15.05 -6.86
CA LEU A 13 2.62 -16.13 -7.65
C LEU A 13 3.45 -15.58 -8.81
N VAL A 14 2.93 -14.57 -9.53
CA VAL A 14 3.67 -13.91 -10.61
C VAL A 14 4.98 -13.26 -10.11
N LEU A 15 4.98 -12.68 -8.91
CA LEU A 15 6.18 -12.09 -8.31
C LEU A 15 7.19 -13.16 -7.86
N GLU A 16 6.72 -14.30 -7.36
CA GLU A 16 7.57 -15.45 -7.01
C GLU A 16 8.22 -16.07 -8.25
N ASP A 17 7.46 -16.22 -9.32
CA ASP A 17 7.98 -16.71 -10.60
C ASP A 17 8.97 -15.73 -11.23
N LEU A 18 8.71 -14.42 -11.12
CA LEU A 18 9.66 -13.39 -11.56
C LEU A 18 10.96 -13.42 -10.75
N ALA A 19 10.89 -13.58 -9.42
CA ALA A 19 12.07 -13.73 -8.57
C ALA A 19 12.91 -14.94 -8.98
N ARG A 20 12.25 -16.09 -9.19
CA ARG A 20 12.91 -17.32 -9.67
C ARG A 20 13.57 -17.11 -11.03
N ALA A 21 12.92 -16.40 -11.94
CA ALA A 21 13.48 -16.12 -13.27
C ALA A 21 14.71 -15.20 -13.19
N VAL A 22 14.71 -14.21 -12.29
CA VAL A 22 15.87 -13.35 -12.05
C VAL A 22 17.04 -14.16 -11.48
N ASP A 23 16.81 -14.99 -10.47
CA ASP A 23 17.86 -15.81 -9.86
C ASP A 23 18.54 -16.74 -10.87
N LEU A 24 17.75 -17.34 -11.77
CA LEU A 24 18.27 -18.18 -12.85
C LEU A 24 19.03 -17.37 -13.90
N GLY A 25 18.52 -16.19 -14.27
CA GLY A 25 19.19 -15.33 -15.23
C GLY A 25 20.52 -14.76 -14.72
N GLU A 26 20.63 -14.51 -13.41
CA GLU A 26 21.91 -14.10 -12.79
C GLU A 26 22.95 -15.21 -12.87
N GLN A 27 22.56 -16.48 -12.67
CA GLN A 27 23.45 -17.63 -12.85
C GLN A 27 23.93 -17.79 -14.31
N LEU A 28 23.17 -17.25 -15.28
CA LEU A 28 23.51 -17.22 -16.69
C LEU A 28 24.30 -15.96 -17.11
N GLY A 29 24.57 -15.03 -16.19
CA GLY A 29 25.33 -13.81 -16.45
C GLY A 29 24.53 -12.67 -17.09
N LEU A 30 23.20 -12.71 -17.08
CA LEU A 30 22.30 -11.70 -17.69
C LEU A 30 22.09 -10.47 -16.78
N GLY A 31 23.13 -10.02 -16.09
CA GLY A 31 23.03 -9.04 -15.03
C GLY A 31 22.36 -7.73 -15.49
N GLU A 32 22.84 -7.12 -16.58
CA GLU A 32 22.31 -5.84 -17.05
C GLU A 32 20.85 -5.97 -17.53
N GLU A 33 20.52 -7.07 -18.20
CA GLU A 33 19.20 -7.36 -18.74
C GLU A 33 18.14 -7.54 -17.64
N LEU A 34 18.55 -7.98 -16.45
CA LEU A 34 17.64 -8.22 -15.31
C LEU A 34 17.43 -7.01 -14.41
N THR A 35 18.11 -5.88 -14.67
CA THR A 35 18.02 -4.65 -13.85
C THR A 35 16.57 -4.23 -13.61
N ARG A 36 15.76 -4.15 -14.68
CA ARG A 36 14.35 -3.76 -14.57
C ARG A 36 13.50 -4.74 -13.77
N ALA A 37 13.78 -6.03 -13.88
CA ALA A 37 13.06 -7.06 -13.12
C ALA A 37 13.39 -6.95 -11.62
N ARG A 38 14.64 -6.68 -11.28
CA ARG A 38 15.10 -6.44 -9.90
C ARG A 38 14.48 -5.19 -9.29
N ASP A 39 14.36 -4.11 -10.06
CA ASP A 39 13.68 -2.89 -9.60
C ASP A 39 12.21 -3.16 -9.25
N VAL A 40 11.51 -3.92 -10.10
CA VAL A 40 10.10 -4.31 -9.86
C VAL A 40 9.97 -5.19 -8.62
N LEU A 41 10.84 -6.20 -8.46
CA LEU A 41 10.85 -7.06 -7.29
C LEU A 41 11.14 -6.27 -6.00
N THR A 42 12.08 -5.32 -6.07
CA THR A 42 12.42 -4.44 -4.96
C THR A 42 11.19 -3.61 -4.57
N GLN A 43 10.56 -2.92 -5.52
CA GLN A 43 9.37 -2.12 -5.29
C GLN A 43 8.18 -2.95 -4.75
N ALA A 44 7.99 -4.16 -5.29
CA ALA A 44 6.96 -5.07 -4.82
C ALA A 44 7.25 -5.61 -3.41
N SER A 45 8.53 -5.82 -3.05
CA SER A 45 8.93 -6.22 -1.70
C SER A 45 8.64 -5.12 -0.67
N HIS A 46 8.88 -3.84 -1.01
CA HIS A 46 8.47 -2.71 -0.17
C HIS A 46 6.95 -2.71 0.04
N ARG A 47 6.16 -2.95 -1.02
CA ARG A 47 4.69 -3.06 -0.91
C ARG A 47 4.19 -4.30 -0.15
N ARG A 48 4.93 -5.41 -0.16
CA ARG A 48 4.57 -6.63 0.60
C ARG A 48 4.95 -6.54 2.07
N ARG A 49 6.06 -5.86 2.41
CA ARG A 49 6.43 -5.54 3.80
C ARG A 49 5.38 -4.68 4.49
N LEU A 50 4.65 -3.88 3.71
CA LEU A 50 3.45 -3.13 4.13
C LEU A 50 2.22 -4.02 4.49
N ALA A 51 2.45 -5.32 4.69
CA ALA A 51 1.60 -6.36 5.24
C ALA A 51 0.32 -6.69 4.44
N PRO A 52 0.20 -7.93 3.92
CA PRO A 52 -1.06 -8.46 3.39
C PRO A 52 -2.20 -8.47 4.43
N GLU A 53 -1.85 -8.50 5.73
CA GLU A 53 -2.79 -8.49 6.85
C GLU A 53 -3.22 -7.06 7.26
N THR A 54 -2.57 -6.03 6.73
CA THR A 54 -2.92 -4.64 7.07
C THR A 54 -3.94 -4.11 6.08
N THR A 55 -5.19 -4.01 6.55
CA THR A 55 -6.26 -3.38 5.77
C THR A 55 -6.09 -1.87 5.80
N VAL A 56 -5.77 -1.27 4.64
CA VAL A 56 -5.75 0.19 4.46
C VAL A 56 -7.16 0.66 4.09
N ALA A 57 -7.76 1.52 4.93
CA ALA A 57 -9.05 2.13 4.68
C ALA A 57 -8.91 3.64 4.41
N ALA A 58 -9.42 4.10 3.28
CA ALA A 58 -9.46 5.52 2.94
C ALA A 58 -10.86 6.12 3.21
N LEU A 59 -10.92 7.22 3.96
CA LEU A 59 -12.16 7.97 4.21
C LEU A 59 -12.29 9.14 3.22
N LEU A 60 -13.24 9.06 2.27
CA LEU A 60 -13.48 10.10 1.27
C LEU A 60 -14.88 10.71 1.41
N GLY A 61 -15.03 12.00 1.08
CA GLY A 61 -16.32 12.69 1.16
C GLY A 61 -16.23 14.22 1.26
N ALA A 62 -17.38 14.89 1.14
CA ALA A 62 -17.48 16.37 1.19
C ALA A 62 -17.03 16.98 2.54
N THR A 63 -16.73 18.28 2.57
CA THR A 63 -16.45 18.98 3.84
C THR A 63 -17.66 18.88 4.78
N GLY A 64 -17.44 18.64 6.07
CA GLY A 64 -18.53 18.50 7.05
C GLY A 64 -19.21 17.13 7.09
N SER A 65 -18.80 16.17 6.25
CA SER A 65 -19.38 14.81 6.21
C SER A 65 -18.98 13.90 7.38
N GLY A 66 -18.29 14.43 8.39
CA GLY A 66 -17.87 13.67 9.57
C GLY A 66 -16.62 12.79 9.42
N LYS A 67 -15.86 12.89 8.32
CA LYS A 67 -14.60 12.11 8.13
C LYS A 67 -13.64 12.19 9.33
N SER A 68 -13.38 13.40 9.80
CA SER A 68 -12.51 13.65 10.96
C SER A 68 -13.09 13.07 12.26
N SER A 69 -14.41 13.14 12.44
CA SER A 69 -15.07 12.54 13.61
C SER A 69 -14.98 11.01 13.59
N LEU A 70 -15.15 10.39 12.43
CA LEU A 70 -15.01 8.94 12.26
C LEU A 70 -13.55 8.50 12.48
N ALA A 71 -12.57 9.23 11.94
CA ALA A 71 -11.16 8.96 12.17
C ALA A 71 -10.80 9.02 13.67
N ASN A 72 -11.29 10.04 14.39
CA ASN A 72 -11.06 10.16 15.84
C ASN A 72 -11.73 9.02 16.63
N ALA A 73 -12.94 8.62 16.23
CA ALA A 73 -13.64 7.50 16.86
C ALA A 73 -12.90 6.17 16.67
N LEU A 74 -12.38 5.91 15.47
CA LEU A 74 -11.61 4.69 15.15
C LEU A 74 -10.27 4.64 15.89
N THR A 75 -9.69 5.78 16.23
CA THR A 75 -8.39 5.89 16.91
C THR A 75 -8.49 6.09 18.41
N GLY A 76 -9.68 6.30 18.96
CA GLY A 76 -9.90 6.60 20.37
C GLY A 76 -9.24 7.92 20.83
N SER A 77 -8.78 8.77 19.91
CA SER A 77 -8.06 10.01 20.21
C SER A 77 -8.40 11.11 19.19
N GLU A 78 -8.27 12.38 19.58
CA GLU A 78 -8.49 13.52 18.67
C GLU A 78 -7.26 13.77 17.77
N VAL A 79 -7.05 12.89 16.80
CA VAL A 79 -5.97 13.01 15.79
C VAL A 79 -6.27 14.01 14.67
N SER A 80 -7.56 14.29 14.40
CA SER A 80 -7.98 15.28 13.42
C SER A 80 -8.89 16.34 14.06
N ARG A 81 -8.57 17.63 13.89
CA ARG A 81 -9.46 18.72 14.32
C ARG A 81 -10.80 18.65 13.58
N THR A 82 -11.90 18.53 14.31
CA THR A 82 -13.26 18.62 13.76
C THR A 82 -13.72 20.07 13.80
N ALA A 83 -13.80 20.75 12.65
CA ALA A 83 -14.36 22.10 12.58
C ALA A 83 -15.40 22.22 11.47
N ARG A 84 -16.52 22.90 11.76
CA ARG A 84 -17.62 23.20 10.82
C ARG A 84 -17.24 24.23 9.74
N THR A 85 -16.12 24.94 9.92
CA THR A 85 -15.58 25.92 8.99
C THR A 85 -14.32 25.36 8.31
N ARG A 86 -14.49 25.01 7.03
CA ARG A 86 -13.54 24.35 6.11
C ARG A 86 -12.05 24.47 6.49
N PRO A 87 -11.49 23.51 7.25
CA PRO A 87 -10.06 23.24 7.23
C PRO A 87 -9.85 22.24 6.10
N THR A 88 -9.42 22.70 4.93
CA THR A 88 -8.95 21.75 3.92
C THR A 88 -7.68 21.11 4.46
N THR A 89 -7.73 19.82 4.76
CA THR A 89 -6.51 19.00 4.82
C THR A 89 -5.89 19.03 3.43
N THR A 90 -4.92 19.93 3.22
CA THR A 90 -4.17 20.06 1.97
C THR A 90 -3.13 18.94 1.82
N GLN A 91 -2.90 18.17 2.90
CA GLN A 91 -2.00 17.02 2.94
C GLN A 91 -2.76 15.78 3.46
N PRO A 92 -2.51 14.58 2.90
CA PRO A 92 -3.05 13.33 3.43
C PRO A 92 -2.65 13.14 4.90
N LEU A 93 -3.60 12.74 5.75
CA LEU A 93 -3.33 12.32 7.12
C LEU A 93 -3.45 10.80 7.14
N ALA A 94 -2.37 10.10 7.51
CA ALA A 94 -2.44 8.66 7.82
C ALA A 94 -2.28 8.48 9.32
N ILE A 95 -3.09 7.56 9.82
CA ILE A 95 -3.01 7.09 11.19
C ILE A 95 -2.49 5.67 11.08
N VAL A 96 -1.32 5.44 11.67
CA VAL A 96 -0.65 4.14 11.67
C VAL A 96 -0.57 3.69 13.13
N PRO A 97 -1.18 2.54 13.50
CA PRO A 97 -1.02 2.01 14.86
C PRO A 97 0.43 1.61 15.10
N ASP A 98 0.92 1.68 16.34
CA ASP A 98 2.31 1.36 16.70
C ASP A 98 2.74 -0.05 16.28
N THR A 99 1.76 -0.97 16.16
CA THR A 99 1.96 -2.33 15.65
C THR A 99 2.26 -2.41 14.15
N ALA A 100 2.15 -1.29 13.43
CA ALA A 100 2.32 -1.17 11.99
C ALA A 100 3.38 -0.11 11.64
N ALA A 101 4.41 0.09 12.49
CA ALA A 101 5.45 1.11 12.30
C ALA A 101 6.14 1.10 10.92
N GLU A 102 6.15 -0.03 10.20
CA GLU A 102 6.64 -0.13 8.82
C GLU A 102 5.70 0.57 7.80
N ALA A 103 4.45 0.85 8.16
CA ALA A 103 3.42 1.47 7.31
C ALA A 103 3.50 2.99 7.22
N THR A 104 4.42 3.65 7.93
CA THR A 104 4.67 5.09 7.78
C THR A 104 5.25 5.45 6.41
N GLU A 105 5.84 4.50 5.68
CA GLU A 105 6.32 4.70 4.28
C GLU A 105 5.18 4.94 3.25
N LEU A 106 3.91 4.88 3.66
CA LEU A 106 2.74 5.10 2.80
C LEU A 106 2.29 6.57 2.68
N LEU A 107 2.91 7.49 3.42
CA LEU A 107 2.62 8.92 3.44
C LEU A 107 3.52 9.73 2.49
#